data_AF-F2RIK9-F1
#
_entry.id   AF-F2RIK9-F1
#
_cell.length_a   1.000
_cell.length_b   1.000
_cell.length_c   1.000
_cell.angle_alpha   90.00
_cell.angle_beta   90.00
_cell.angle_gamma   90.00
#
_symmetry.space_group_name_H-M   'P 1'
#
loop_
_entity.id
_entity.type
_entity.pdbx_description
1 polymer ?
#
loop_
_entity_poly.entity_id
_entity_poly.type
_entity_poly.pdbx_seq_one_letter_code
_entity_poly.pdbx_strand_id
1 'polypeptide(L)'
;MLLTWAQTDACVSDPVLGGMGYHYVNPANIGSTDPSRPAAVLFEDGTDGKRHLVAAEWVVLEVGRPAPVMFDRKFDGPNVIPGLGSTYDRHVWLYKKNPSGLFARYNPKVKCPAGAPPHP
;
A
#
# COMPACT_ATOMS: atom_id res chain seq x y z
N MET A 1 -19.68 15.95 -1.67
CA MET A 1 -18.85 15.13 -2.57
C MET A 1 -18.26 14.03 -1.73
N LEU A 2 -18.89 12.86 -1.72
CA LEU A 2 -18.53 11.76 -0.80
C LEU A 2 -17.21 11.14 -1.26
N LEU A 3 -16.20 11.15 -0.38
CA LEU A 3 -14.95 10.43 -0.54
C LEU A 3 -15.26 8.93 -0.45
N THR A 4 -15.60 8.29 -1.57
CA THR A 4 -15.80 6.84 -1.60
C THR A 4 -14.43 6.18 -1.63
N TRP A 5 -13.90 5.86 -0.45
CA TRP A 5 -12.77 4.97 -0.33
C TRP A 5 -13.21 3.58 -0.82
N ALA A 6 -12.50 3.03 -1.80
CA ALA A 6 -12.70 1.66 -2.26
C ALA A 6 -11.89 0.72 -1.36
N GLN A 7 -12.56 -0.19 -0.67
CA GLN A 7 -11.90 -1.20 0.14
C GLN A 7 -11.53 -2.40 -0.72
N THR A 8 -10.30 -2.90 -0.60
CA THR A 8 -9.97 -4.23 -1.10
C THR A 8 -10.48 -5.28 -0.11
N ASP A 9 -11.27 -6.24 -0.58
CA ASP A 9 -11.81 -7.31 0.28
C ASP A 9 -10.70 -8.26 0.79
N ALA A 10 -9.58 -8.31 0.08
CA ALA A 10 -8.43 -9.12 0.44
C ALA A 10 -7.39 -8.35 1.26
N CYS A 11 -6.89 -8.99 2.32
CA CYS A 11 -5.63 -8.62 2.95
C CYS A 11 -4.51 -9.05 2.01
N VAL A 12 -3.58 -8.15 1.72
CA VAL A 12 -2.51 -8.46 0.78
C VAL A 12 -1.27 -8.96 1.50
N SER A 13 -0.75 -10.10 1.07
CA SER A 13 0.45 -10.71 1.65
C SER A 13 1.34 -11.43 0.64
N ASP A 14 2.60 -11.59 1.03
CA ASP A 14 3.61 -12.42 0.40
C ASP A 14 4.15 -13.43 1.43
N PRO A 15 4.36 -14.71 1.06
CA PRO A 15 4.78 -15.76 2.00
C PRO A 15 6.18 -15.55 2.61
N VAL A 16 7.04 -14.76 1.97
CA VAL A 16 8.42 -14.50 2.41
C VAL A 16 8.55 -13.10 3.02
N LEU A 17 7.95 -12.09 2.40
CA LEU A 17 8.15 -10.69 2.74
C LEU A 17 7.16 -10.19 3.81
N GLY A 18 6.03 -10.87 4.01
CA GLY A 18 5.01 -10.51 5.00
C GLY A 18 3.77 -9.87 4.40
N GLY A 19 3.06 -9.06 5.20
CA GLY A 19 1.82 -8.41 4.78
C GLY A 19 2.01 -6.96 4.35
N MET A 20 1.15 -6.51 3.45
CA MET A 20 0.84 -5.09 3.23
C MET A 20 -0.41 -4.70 4.05
N GLY A 21 -1.40 -5.59 4.10
CA GLY A 21 -2.66 -5.38 4.81
C GLY A 21 -3.84 -5.16 3.85
N TYR A 22 -4.95 -4.69 4.40
CA TYR A 22 -6.13 -4.28 3.65
C TYR A 22 -5.94 -2.87 3.12
N HIS A 23 -6.12 -2.69 1.82
CA HIS A 23 -6.01 -1.37 1.20
C HIS A 23 -7.37 -0.69 1.21
N TYR A 24 -7.39 0.54 1.68
CA TYR A 24 -8.49 1.47 1.51
C TYR A 24 -7.98 2.54 0.58
N VAL A 25 -8.51 2.55 -0.64
CA VAL A 25 -8.01 3.35 -1.75
C VAL A 25 -8.88 4.58 -1.92
N ASN A 26 -8.27 5.75 -2.08
CA ASN A 26 -8.91 6.96 -2.56
C ASN A 26 -8.51 7.19 -4.02
N PRO A 27 -9.35 6.81 -5.00
CA PRO A 27 -8.99 6.91 -6.42
C PRO A 27 -8.64 8.34 -6.86
N ALA A 28 -9.18 9.37 -6.20
CA ALA A 28 -8.89 10.76 -6.49
C ALA A 28 -7.45 11.18 -6.13
N ASN A 29 -6.71 10.34 -5.42
CA ASN A 29 -5.30 10.56 -5.06
C ASN A 29 -4.33 9.66 -5.85
N ILE A 30 -4.80 8.78 -6.73
CA ILE A 30 -3.93 8.03 -7.64
C ILE A 30 -3.22 9.03 -8.56
N GLY A 31 -1.88 8.92 -8.67
CA GLY A 31 -1.02 9.85 -9.39
C GLY A 31 -0.46 11.00 -8.52
N SER A 32 -0.91 11.14 -7.28
CA SER A 32 -0.41 12.17 -6.36
C SER A 32 0.97 11.83 -5.82
N THR A 33 1.83 12.85 -5.67
CA THR A 33 3.10 12.78 -4.92
C THR A 33 3.12 13.75 -3.73
N ASP A 34 1.97 14.32 -3.38
CA ASP A 34 1.78 15.14 -2.19
C ASP A 34 1.77 14.24 -0.93
N PRO A 35 2.68 14.46 0.05
CA PRO A 35 2.74 13.70 1.30
C PRO A 35 1.47 13.70 2.15
N SER A 36 0.55 14.62 1.92
CA SER A 36 -0.75 14.68 2.61
C SER A 36 -1.87 13.94 1.87
N ARG A 37 -1.59 13.42 0.66
CA ARG A 37 -2.58 12.83 -0.25
C ARG A 37 -2.16 11.45 -0.74
N PRO A 38 -2.08 10.43 0.14
CA PRO A 38 -1.83 9.07 -0.28
C PRO A 38 -2.98 8.53 -1.13
N ALA A 39 -2.63 7.63 -2.06
CA ALA A 39 -3.60 6.91 -2.88
C ALA A 39 -4.33 5.83 -2.07
N ALA A 40 -3.65 5.25 -1.07
CA ALA A 40 -4.25 4.29 -0.16
C ALA A 40 -3.73 4.44 1.27
N VAL A 41 -4.54 3.97 2.22
CA VAL A 41 -4.10 3.68 3.59
C VAL A 41 -4.29 2.20 3.87
N LEU A 42 -3.38 1.64 4.67
CA LEU A 42 -3.29 0.19 4.89
C LEU A 42 -3.70 -0.13 6.30
N PHE A 43 -4.50 -1.20 6.44
CA PHE A 43 -4.99 -1.68 7.72
C PHE A 43 -4.61 -3.13 7.98
N GLU A 44 -4.44 -3.48 9.24
CA GLU A 44 -4.27 -4.85 9.73
C GLU A 44 -5.41 -5.18 10.70
N ASP A 45 -5.82 -6.45 10.75
CA ASP A 45 -6.76 -6.91 11.77
C ASP A 45 -6.11 -6.87 13.16
N GLY A 46 -6.79 -6.21 14.09
CA GLY A 46 -6.47 -6.16 15.50
C GLY A 46 -7.05 -7.35 16.26
N THR A 47 -6.46 -7.63 17.42
CA THR A 47 -6.99 -8.66 18.35
C THR A 47 -8.29 -8.23 19.04
N ASP A 48 -8.66 -6.94 18.93
CA ASP A 48 -9.91 -6.38 19.45
C ASP A 48 -11.09 -6.51 18.47
N GLY A 49 -10.89 -7.21 17.34
CA GLY A 49 -11.89 -7.39 16.30
C GLY A 49 -12.07 -6.16 15.39
N LYS A 50 -11.22 -5.15 15.51
CA LYS A 50 -11.22 -3.96 14.65
C LYS A 50 -9.97 -3.92 13.79
N ARG A 51 -10.02 -3.15 12.70
CA ARG A 51 -8.85 -2.87 11.87
C ARG A 51 -8.08 -1.67 12.42
N HIS A 52 -6.75 -1.78 12.43
CA HIS A 52 -5.84 -0.70 12.83
C HIS A 52 -5.05 -0.18 11.64
N LEU A 53 -4.93 1.14 11.54
CA LEU A 53 -4.12 1.81 10.52
C LEU A 53 -2.64 1.49 10.75
N VAL A 54 -1.94 1.00 9.72
CA VAL A 54 -0.54 0.57 9.81
C VAL A 54 0.41 1.37 8.91
N ALA A 55 -0.06 1.80 7.74
CA ALA A 55 0.76 2.49 6.74
C ALA A 55 -0.07 3.35 5.77
N ALA A 56 0.64 4.13 4.94
CA ALA A 56 0.10 4.84 3.78
C ALA A 56 0.86 4.43 2.52
N GLU A 57 0.18 4.50 1.37
CA GLU A 57 0.75 4.17 0.06
C GLU A 57 0.37 5.23 -0.97
N TRP A 58 1.35 5.60 -1.79
CA TRP A 58 1.19 6.41 -2.98
C TRP A 58 1.36 5.52 -4.20
N VAL A 59 0.48 5.68 -5.18
CA VAL A 59 0.46 4.89 -6.41
C VAL A 59 0.42 5.85 -7.59
N VAL A 60 1.32 5.66 -8.55
CA VAL A 60 1.39 6.44 -9.80
C VAL A 60 1.42 5.47 -10.98
N LEU A 61 0.60 5.71 -12.00
CA LEU A 61 0.59 4.86 -13.20
C LEU A 61 1.93 4.94 -13.95
N GLU A 62 2.44 3.81 -14.40
CA GLU A 62 3.59 3.75 -15.29
C GLU A 62 3.12 3.94 -16.73
N VAL A 63 3.45 5.09 -17.32
CA VAL A 63 3.01 5.51 -18.67
C VAL A 63 4.17 5.97 -19.54
N GLY A 64 5.32 5.31 -19.44
CA GLY A 64 6.56 5.66 -20.15
C GLY A 64 7.30 6.83 -19.53
N ARG A 65 7.12 7.08 -18.22
CA ARG A 65 7.75 8.18 -17.48
C ARG A 65 8.61 7.62 -16.35
N PRO A 66 9.71 8.29 -15.97
CA PRO A 66 10.51 7.87 -14.84
C PRO A 66 9.69 7.79 -13.55
N ALA A 67 10.05 6.85 -12.67
CA ALA A 67 9.48 6.75 -11.33
C ALA A 67 9.58 8.09 -10.58
N PRO A 68 8.49 8.57 -9.95
CA PRO A 68 8.52 9.78 -9.15
C PRO A 68 9.49 9.66 -7.96
N VAL A 69 9.87 10.81 -7.40
CA VAL A 69 10.68 10.89 -6.19
C VAL A 69 9.87 11.55 -5.08
N MET A 70 9.84 10.93 -3.90
CA MET A 70 9.29 11.49 -2.67
C MET A 70 10.15 11.02 -1.50
N PHE A 71 10.35 11.88 -0.50
CA PHE A 71 11.24 11.61 0.65
C PHE A 71 12.66 11.22 0.23
N ASP A 72 13.20 11.94 -0.77
CA ASP A 72 14.52 11.71 -1.37
C ASP A 72 14.73 10.29 -1.91
N ARG A 73 13.64 9.60 -2.28
CA ARG A 73 13.65 8.24 -2.79
C ARG A 73 12.75 8.11 -4.01
N LYS A 74 13.24 7.45 -5.06
CA LYS A 74 12.39 7.01 -6.19
C LYS A 74 11.35 6.05 -5.68
N PHE A 75 10.14 6.05 -6.23
CA PHE A 75 9.12 5.03 -5.94
C PHE A 75 9.62 3.64 -6.36
N ASP A 76 9.08 2.60 -5.73
CA ASP A 76 9.37 1.21 -6.06
C ASP A 76 8.58 0.79 -7.32
N GLY A 77 9.03 -0.27 -7.99
CA GLY A 77 8.39 -0.80 -9.20
C GLY A 77 9.21 -0.61 -10.49
N PRO A 78 8.58 -0.83 -11.66
CA PRO A 78 7.14 -0.99 -11.84
C PRO A 78 6.59 -2.29 -11.24
N ASN A 79 5.40 -2.22 -10.64
CA ASN A 79 4.62 -3.34 -10.11
C ASN A 79 3.24 -3.34 -10.75
N VAL A 80 2.63 -4.52 -10.89
CA VAL A 80 1.28 -4.64 -11.46
C VAL A 80 0.24 -4.64 -10.34
N ILE A 81 -0.68 -3.68 -10.37
CA ILE A 81 -1.86 -3.67 -9.49
C ILE A 81 -3.08 -4.09 -10.32
N PRO A 82 -3.81 -5.15 -9.93
CA PRO A 82 -5.02 -5.57 -10.62
C PRO A 82 -6.02 -4.42 -10.80
N GLY A 83 -6.51 -4.22 -12.03
CA GLY A 83 -7.42 -3.13 -12.38
C GLY A 83 -6.77 -1.76 -12.66
N LEU A 84 -5.51 -1.55 -12.25
CA LEU A 84 -4.76 -0.32 -12.53
C LEU A 84 -3.63 -0.53 -13.56
N GLY A 85 -3.10 -1.74 -13.68
CA GLY A 85 -2.01 -2.07 -14.59
C GLY A 85 -0.63 -1.83 -13.96
N SER A 86 0.34 -1.42 -14.79
CA SER A 86 1.71 -1.13 -14.37
C SER A 86 1.76 0.18 -13.57
N THR A 87 2.40 0.16 -12.41
CA THR A 87 2.43 1.28 -11.46
C THR A 87 3.78 1.40 -10.76
N TYR A 88 4.09 2.59 -10.29
CA TYR A 88 5.10 2.83 -9.26
C TYR A 88 4.40 3.07 -7.92
N ASP A 89 4.91 2.46 -6.85
CA ASP A 89 4.33 2.60 -5.51
C ASP A 89 5.36 3.01 -4.46
N ARG A 90 4.89 3.71 -3.43
CA ARG A 90 5.71 4.09 -2.28
C ARG A 90 4.92 3.82 -1.02
N HIS A 91 5.34 2.80 -0.30
CA HIS A 91 4.86 2.48 1.04
C HIS A 91 5.54 3.33 2.10
N VAL A 92 4.81 3.75 3.12
CA VAL A 92 5.34 4.47 4.30
C VAL A 92 4.69 3.92 5.57
N TRP A 93 5.50 3.23 6.38
CA TRP A 93 5.08 2.58 7.62
C TRP A 93 5.05 3.57 8.80
N LEU A 94 3.98 4.37 8.87
CA LEU A 94 3.81 5.44 9.86
C LEU A 94 3.39 4.95 11.25
N TYR A 95 2.60 3.88 11.34
CA TYR A 95 1.96 3.45 12.59
C TYR A 95 2.47 2.10 13.08
N LYS A 96 2.80 1.17 12.18
CA LYS A 96 3.39 -0.12 12.53
C LYS A 96 4.86 -0.16 12.13
N LYS A 97 5.76 -0.24 13.11
CA LYS A 97 7.20 -0.36 12.87
C LYS A 97 7.50 -1.53 11.93
N ASN A 98 8.20 -1.24 10.83
CA ASN A 98 8.63 -2.24 9.87
C ASN A 98 10.13 -2.54 10.03
N PRO A 99 10.53 -3.77 10.42
CA PRO A 99 11.94 -4.14 10.53
C PRO A 99 12.67 -4.18 9.18
N SER A 100 11.95 -4.33 8.06
CA SER A 100 12.51 -4.24 6.70
C SER A 100 12.75 -2.81 6.22
N GLY A 101 12.31 -1.80 7.00
CA GLY A 101 12.53 -0.39 6.75
C GLY A 101 11.24 0.42 6.56
N LEU A 102 11.32 1.73 6.80
CA LEU A 102 10.17 2.66 6.73
C LEU A 102 9.47 2.66 5.37
N PHE A 103 10.21 2.39 4.30
CA PHE A 103 9.72 2.47 2.93
C PHE A 103 9.62 1.12 2.22
N ALA A 104 9.87 0.01 2.92
CA ALA A 104 9.77 -1.32 2.32
C ALA A 104 8.33 -1.61 1.88
N ARG A 105 8.14 -2.25 0.72
CA ARG A 105 6.81 -2.56 0.18
C ARG A 105 5.98 -3.44 1.12
N TYR A 106 6.60 -4.46 1.73
CA TYR A 106 5.97 -5.36 2.69
C TYR A 106 6.51 -5.20 4.10
N ASN A 107 5.73 -5.61 5.09
CA ASN A 107 6.13 -5.68 6.50
C ASN A 107 5.96 -7.11 7.05
N PRO A 108 7.04 -7.79 7.49
CA PRO A 108 6.98 -9.16 8.03
C PRO A 108 6.18 -9.26 9.34
N LYS A 109 5.92 -8.11 9.99
CA LYS A 109 5.09 -8.05 11.20
C LYS A 109 3.60 -7.90 10.89
N VAL A 110 3.19 -7.57 9.67
CA VAL A 110 1.77 -7.54 9.29
C VAL A 110 1.27 -8.97 9.09
N LYS A 111 0.15 -9.31 9.70
CA LYS A 111 -0.49 -10.62 9.60
C LYS A 111 -1.79 -10.52 8.83
N CYS A 112 -1.88 -11.28 7.75
CA CYS A 112 -3.12 -11.50 7.01
C CYS A 112 -3.71 -12.87 7.38
N PRO A 113 -5.04 -13.04 7.31
CA PRO A 113 -5.68 -14.35 7.48
C PRO A 113 -5.14 -15.40 6.49
N ALA A 114 -5.13 -16.67 6.92
CA ALA A 114 -4.76 -17.77 6.05
C ALA A 114 -5.69 -17.84 4.82
N GLY A 115 -5.11 -18.05 3.64
CA GLY A 115 -5.87 -18.08 2.37
C GLY A 115 -6.10 -16.71 1.72
N ALA A 116 -5.53 -15.63 2.27
CA ALA A 116 -5.41 -14.37 1.56
C ALA A 116 -4.71 -14.58 0.20
N PRO A 117 -5.30 -14.11 -0.92
CA PRO A 117 -4.67 -14.27 -2.22
C PRO A 117 -3.31 -13.55 -2.22
N PRO A 118 -2.25 -14.20 -2.73
CA PRO A 118 -0.99 -13.50 -2.92
C PRO A 118 -1.23 -12.33 -3.89
N HIS A 119 -0.70 -11.15 -3.57
CA HIS A 119 -0.57 -10.14 -4.62
C HIS A 119 0.56 -10.58 -5.55
N PRO A 120 0.35 -10.53 -6.88
CA PRO A 120 1.47 -10.55 -7.81
C PRO A 120 2.37 -9.32 -7.65
#